data_AF-A0A1Q6X059-F1
#
_entry.id   AF-A0A1Q6X059-F1
#
_cell.length_a   1.000
_cell.length_b   1.000
_cell.length_c   1.000
_cell.angle_alpha   90.00
_cell.angle_beta   90.00
_cell.angle_gamma   90.00
#
_symmetry.space_group_name_H-M   'P 1'
#
loop_
_entity.id
_entity.type
_entity.pdbx_description
1 polymer ?
#
loop_
_entity_poly.entity_id
_entity_poly.type
_entity_poly.pdbx_seq_one_letter_code
_entity_poly.pdbx_strand_id
1 'polypeptide(L)' 'MRMMLIGQRYRCQNVECGAEIEVKKASIEGRSNPRCCCGAEMKKPYTQPVLRTFGKDATVASEFQHGGDRR' A
#
# COMPACT_ATOMS: atom_id res chain seq x y z
N MET A 1 3.63 -9.74 -1.66
CA MET A 1 3.32 -9.39 -0.25
C MET A 1 3.12 -7.88 -0.15
N ARG A 2 2.12 -7.41 0.62
CA ARG A 2 2.01 -5.97 0.94
C ARG A 2 2.83 -5.69 2.18
N MET A 3 3.87 -4.88 2.07
CA MET A 3 4.69 -4.49 3.21
C MET A 3 4.14 -3.21 3.83
N MET A 4 4.00 -3.19 5.16
CA MET A 4 3.76 -1.96 5.91
C MET A 4 5.11 -1.32 6.23
N LEU A 5 5.32 -0.12 5.70
CA LEU A 5 6.56 0.64 5.91
C LEU A 5 6.34 1.73 6.94
N ILE A 6 7.40 2.04 7.68
CA ILE A 6 7.41 3.15 8.65
C ILE A 6 7.03 4.46 7.92
N GLY A 7 6.23 5.29 8.57
CA GLY A 7 5.76 6.57 8.04
C GLY A 7 4.59 6.44 7.06
N GLN A 8 4.18 5.24 6.66
CA GLN A 8 2.95 5.07 5.89
C GLN A 8 1.74 5.45 6.73
N ARG A 9 0.82 6.19 6.11
CA ARG A 9 -0.45 6.56 6.72
C ARG A 9 -1.59 5.70 6.17
N TYR A 10 -2.50 5.33 7.06
CA TYR A 10 -3.74 4.62 6.71
C TYR A 10 -4.93 5.40 7.27
N ARG A 11 -6.00 5.46 6.49
CA ARG A 11 -7.24 6.15 6.83
C ARG A 11 -8.41 5.18 6.83
N CYS A 12 -9.24 5.29 7.86
CA CYS A 12 -10.50 4.57 7.99
C CYS A 12 -11.39 4.86 6.77
N GLN A 13 -11.99 3.81 6.20
CA GLN A 13 -12.89 3.94 5.05
C GLN A 13 -14.32 4.34 5.44
N ASN A 14 -14.69 4.22 6.72
CA ASN A 14 -15.94 4.82 7.20
C ASN A 14 -15.76 6.34 7.26
N VAL A 15 -16.52 7.06 6.43
CA VAL A 15 -16.44 8.52 6.27
C VAL A 15 -16.79 9.24 7.56
N GLU A 16 -17.72 8.72 8.35
CA GLU A 16 -18.11 9.32 9.65
C GLU A 16 -17.01 9.16 10.69
N CYS A 17 -16.26 8.06 10.66
CA CYS A 17 -15.15 7.82 11.58
C CYS A 17 -13.89 8.58 11.17
N GLY A 18 -13.45 8.44 9.91
CA GLY A 18 -12.35 9.20 9.32
C GLY A 18 -10.96 9.06 9.97
N ALA A 19 -10.80 8.24 11.01
CA ALA A 19 -9.57 8.13 11.79
C ALA A 19 -8.34 7.77 10.94
N GLU A 20 -7.17 8.29 11.33
CA GLU A 20 -5.90 8.05 10.67
C GLU A 20 -4.86 7.46 11.62
N ILE A 21 -4.00 6.59 11.10
CA ILE A 21 -2.84 6.05 11.81
C ILE A 21 -1.58 6.20 10.97
N GLU A 22 -0.43 6.25 11.65
CA GLU A 22 0.89 6.20 11.04
C GLU A 22 1.63 4.95 11.53
N VAL A 23 2.24 4.24 10.60
CA VAL A 23 3.05 3.06 10.91
C VAL A 23 4.36 3.49 11.59
N LYS A 24 4.57 3.10 12.84
CA LYS A 24 5.83 3.36 13.59
C LYS A 24 6.87 2.24 13.47
N LYS A 25 6.45 1.02 13.10
CA LYS A 25 7.34 -0.14 12.93
C LYS A 25 6.97 -0.87 11.64
N ALA A 26 7.97 -1.13 10.80
CA ALA A 26 7.77 -1.88 9.56
C ALA A 26 7.36 -3.33 9.87
N SER A 27 6.50 -3.89 9.03
CA SER A 27 6.09 -5.30 9.11
C SER A 27 6.02 -5.92 7.72
N ILE A 28 6.74 -7.03 7.58
CA ILE A 28 6.75 -7.89 6.38
C ILE A 28 5.57 -8.87 6.41
N GLU A 29 5.06 -9.19 7.61
CA GLU A 29 3.97 -10.13 7.84
C GLU A 29 2.57 -9.51 7.66
N GLY A 30 2.49 -8.24 7.30
CA GLY A 30 1.24 -7.52 7.02
C GLY A 30 0.47 -8.07 5.82
N ARG A 31 -0.09 -9.28 5.93
CA ARG A 31 -0.92 -9.88 4.87
C ARG A 31 -2.22 -9.10 4.64
N SER A 32 -2.71 -8.38 5.65
CA SER A 32 -3.99 -7.66 5.64
C SER A 32 -3.84 -6.20 6.04
N ASN A 33 -4.78 -5.37 5.59
CA ASN A 33 -4.87 -3.97 6.00
C ASN A 33 -5.30 -3.87 7.47
N PRO A 34 -4.87 -2.81 8.19
CA PRO A 34 -5.29 -2.61 9.56
C PRO A 34 -6.80 -2.32 9.62
N ARG A 35 -7.40 -2.64 10.76
CA ARG A 35 -8.79 -2.29 11.08
C ARG A 35 -8.81 -1.10 12.02
N CYS A 36 -9.74 -0.19 11.79
CA CYS A 36 -10.02 0.91 12.68
C CYS A 36 -10.76 0.40 13.93
N CYS A 37 -10.78 1.18 15.02
CA CYS A 37 -11.57 0.90 16.21
C CYS A 37 -13.09 0.78 15.92
N CYS A 38 -13.58 1.43 14.86
CA CYS A 38 -14.97 1.26 14.40
C CYS A 38 -15.21 -0.04 13.60
N GLY A 39 -14.19 -0.90 13.45
CA GLY A 39 -14.27 -2.16 12.71
C GLY A 39 -14.05 -2.04 11.20
N ALA A 40 -14.14 -0.83 10.63
CA ALA A 40 -13.90 -0.61 9.21
C ALA A 40 -12.43 -0.87 8.82
N GLU A 41 -12.21 -1.32 7.59
CA GLU A 41 -10.88 -1.45 7.02
C GLU A 41 -10.22 -0.06 6.86
N MET A 42 -8.91 0.02 7.08
CA MET A 42 -8.12 1.22 6.81
C MET A 42 -7.27 1.05 5.56
N LYS A 43 -7.24 2.04 4.67
CA LYS A 43 -6.46 2.00 3.42
C LYS A 43 -5.51 3.19 3.35
N LYS A 44 -4.45 3.06 2.55
CA LYS A 44 -3.57 4.20 2.25
C LYS A 44 -4.37 5.28 1.54
N PRO A 45 -4.26 6.55 1.94
CA PRO A 45 -4.83 7.65 1.16
C PRO A 45 -4.33 7.59 -0.28
N TYR A 46 -5.21 7.85 -1.23
CA TYR A 46 -4.82 7.95 -2.62
C TYR A 46 -3.89 9.15 -2.80
N THR A 47 -2.71 8.91 -3.33
CA THR A 47 -1.81 9.96 -3.81
C THR A 47 -1.81 9.92 -5.32
N GLN A 48 -2.05 11.07 -5.96
CA GLN A 48 -2.03 11.17 -7.40
C GLN A 48 -0.68 10.69 -7.94
N PRO A 49 -0.66 9.77 -8.92
CA PRO A 49 0.59 9.30 -9.50
C PRO A 49 1.31 10.45 -10.20
N VAL A 50 2.62 10.54 -9.96
CA VAL A 50 3.48 11.52 -10.63
C VAL A 50 4.09 10.86 -11.87
N LEU A 51 3.87 11.46 -13.05
CA LEU A 51 4.50 11.02 -14.28
C LEU A 51 6.02 11.28 -14.20
N ARG A 52 6.81 10.21 -14.29
CA ARG A 52 8.27 10.31 -14.40
C ARG A 52 8.66 10.00 -15.84
N THR A 53 9.40 10.90 -16.47
CA THR A 53 9.99 10.66 -17.79
C THR A 53 11.20 9.74 -17.62
N PHE A 54 11.22 8.62 -18.32
CA PHE A 54 12.43 7.81 -18.44
C PHE A 54 13.43 8.58 -19.30
N GLY A 55 14.60 8.91 -18.75
CA GLY A 55 15.73 9.38 -19.54
C GLY A 55 16.12 8.31 -20.56
N LYS A 56 16.77 8.70 -21.67
CA LYS A 56 17.13 7.82 -22.79
C LYS A 56 18.01 6.62 -22.38
N ASP A 57 18.54 6.60 -21.16
CA ASP A 57 19.42 5.56 -20.62
C ASP A 57 18.72 4.60 -19.64
N ALA A 58 17.38 4.65 -19.53
CA ALA A 58 16.64 3.74 -18.65
C ALA A 58 16.61 2.31 -19.22
N THR A 59 17.49 1.45 -18.72
CA THR A 59 17.39 0.00 -18.91
C THR A 59 16.12 -0.51 -18.23
N VAL A 60 15.22 -1.09 -19.02
CA VAL A 60 13.93 -1.62 -18.56
C VAL A 60 14.19 -2.89 -17.75
N ALA A 61 14.23 -2.78 -16.42
CA ALA A 61 14.10 -3.93 -15.54
C ALA A 61 12.60 -4.23 -15.35
N SER A 62 12.02 -4.98 -16.29
CA SER A 62 10.64 -5.47 -16.19
C SER A 62 10.64 -6.91 -15.69
N GLU A 63 10.63 -7.11 -14.37
CA GLU A 63 10.25 -8.40 -13.79
C GLU A 63 8.73 -8.40 -13.54
N PHE A 64 7.97 -8.61 -14.61
CA PHE A 64 6.57 -9.00 -14.54
C PHE A 64 6.50 -10.51 -14.30
N GLN A 65 6.34 -10.96 -13.05
CA GLN A 65 5.95 -12.35 -12.78
C GLN A 65 4.43 -12.47 -12.82
N HIS A 66 3.92 -12.95 -13.96
CA HIS A 66 2.55 -13.45 -14.12
C HIS A 66 2.60 -14.96 -14.38
N GLY A 67 1.94 -15.73 -13.52
CA GLY A 67 1.73 -17.18 -13.64
C GLY A 67 1.81 -17.83 -12.25
N GLY A 68 0.76 -18.39 -11.64
CA GLY A 68 -0.43 -19.01 -12.19
C GLY A 68 -0.22 -20.51 -12.33
N ASP A 69 -0.20 -21.27 -11.22
CA ASP A 69 -0.41 -22.72 -11.23
C ASP A 69 -1.54 -23.04 -10.24
N ARG A 70 -2.65 -23.50 -10.79
CA ARG A 70 -3.83 -24.00 -10.10
C ARG A 70 -3.79 -25.52 -10.34
N ARG A 71 -3.45 -26.28 -9.31
CA ARG A 71 -3.75 -27.71 -9.21
C ARG A 71 -4.38 -27.99 -7.87
#